data_AF-A0A927P4I9-F1
#
_entry.id   AF-A0A927P4I9-F1
#
_cell.length_a   1.000
_cell.length_b   1.000
_cell.length_c   1.000
_cell.angle_alpha   90.00
_cell.angle_beta   90.00
_cell.angle_gamma   90.00
#
_symmetry.space_group_name_H-M   'P 1'
#
loop_
_entity.id
_entity.type
_entity.pdbx_description
1 polymer ?
#
loop_
_entity_poly.entity_id
_entity_poly.type
_entity_poly.pdbx_seq_one_letter_code
_entity_poly.pdbx_strand_id
1 'polypeptide(L)'
;MTEEYPFLDVSAVKLIQMKVPCVFLKPIEIGAWIWKMIHLSKKIVCMMMTAVVVLALFSHLHLAFADTATDVWDGTSVAKGFASGSGTAEDPFIIRTAAQLMYFRNHVNATKNAYQGKHILLDADIDLNHKTFGDPIGSDTRPFYGHFDGNGHRVINMKMESGVYFVGLFGYVVEATIENVTIENSLVKATAANANAGALVGQGYGCRISNCHNINTSVTKEDGTTRQNGVGGLIGLVGDNGSGSSLKNSIIENCTNSGNIRGYIRAGGIWGCSVGSTQTIACTNTGNITGVDEAAGGIGGYDYGTGVITKCANKQGNIKAVSTAGGIVGYAQYTQISRCYNTGSVTASGSCAGGICGSANFSKSQQSPSKIATIPAP
;
A
#
# COMPACT_ATOMS: atom_id res chain seq x y z
N MET A 1 -11.42 -51.75 -71.64
CA MET A 1 -11.04 -50.46 -72.25
C MET A 1 -10.18 -49.74 -71.22
N THR A 2 -8.88 -50.06 -71.08
CA THR A 2 -7.71 -49.52 -71.84
C THR A 2 -7.66 -47.99 -71.72
N GLU A 3 -6.70 -47.46 -70.93
CA GLU A 3 -5.49 -46.71 -71.40
C GLU A 3 -5.86 -45.24 -71.72
N GLU A 4 -5.08 -44.18 -71.60
CA GLU A 4 -3.74 -43.80 -71.11
C GLU A 4 -3.74 -42.24 -71.18
N TYR A 5 -2.76 -41.57 -70.56
CA TYR A 5 -2.49 -40.13 -70.76
C TYR A 5 -2.23 -39.78 -72.25
N PRO A 6 -2.35 -38.49 -72.65
CA PRO A 6 -1.10 -37.75 -72.91
C PRO A 6 -1.10 -36.25 -72.62
N PHE A 7 0.14 -35.77 -72.45
CA PHE A 7 0.64 -34.39 -72.41
C PHE A 7 0.80 -33.78 -73.83
N LEU A 8 1.13 -32.47 -73.84
CA LEU A 8 1.66 -31.58 -74.92
C LEU A 8 0.61 -30.66 -75.60
N ASP A 9 0.86 -29.40 -75.96
CA ASP A 9 1.91 -28.40 -75.68
C ASP A 9 1.51 -27.06 -76.36
N VAL A 10 2.13 -25.96 -75.91
CA VAL A 10 2.33 -24.59 -76.45
C VAL A 10 1.36 -24.01 -77.48
N SER A 11 0.84 -22.82 -77.16
CA SER A 11 1.23 -21.58 -77.88
C SER A 11 0.63 -20.28 -77.29
N ALA A 12 1.45 -19.23 -77.29
CA ALA A 12 1.11 -17.80 -77.26
C ALA A 12 0.82 -17.11 -75.91
N VAL A 13 1.86 -17.00 -75.06
CA VAL A 13 2.04 -15.83 -74.18
C VAL A 13 2.61 -14.68 -75.02
N LYS A 14 1.85 -13.59 -75.19
CA LYS A 14 2.32 -12.37 -75.86
C LYS A 14 3.32 -11.62 -74.97
N LEU A 15 4.51 -11.40 -75.56
CA LEU A 15 5.61 -10.60 -75.05
C LEU A 15 5.18 -9.16 -74.66
N ILE A 16 5.63 -8.71 -73.48
CA ILE A 16 6.00 -7.32 -73.27
C ILE A 16 7.53 -7.30 -73.19
N GLN A 17 8.15 -6.63 -74.16
CA GLN A 17 9.60 -6.49 -74.27
C GLN A 17 10.14 -5.55 -73.18
N MET A 18 11.08 -6.05 -72.37
CA MET A 18 12.12 -5.21 -71.78
C MET A 18 13.46 -5.68 -72.32
N LYS A 19 14.12 -4.81 -73.09
CA LYS A 19 15.52 -4.98 -73.49
C LYS A 19 16.40 -5.00 -72.25
N VAL A 20 17.07 -6.13 -72.00
CA VAL A 20 18.23 -6.20 -71.11
C VAL A 20 19.43 -6.63 -71.96
N PRO A 21 20.54 -5.88 -71.97
CA PRO A 21 21.71 -6.27 -72.75
C PRO A 21 22.37 -7.52 -72.13
N CYS A 22 22.76 -8.45 -73.01
CA CYS A 22 23.43 -9.70 -72.67
C CYS A 22 24.70 -9.44 -71.85
N VAL A 23 24.74 -9.99 -70.63
CA VAL A 23 25.99 -10.24 -69.89
C VAL A 23 26.04 -11.74 -69.63
N PHE A 24 27.00 -12.40 -70.26
CA PHE A 24 27.35 -13.80 -70.01
C PHE A 24 27.84 -13.95 -68.56
N LEU A 25 27.01 -14.49 -67.67
CA LEU A 25 27.42 -14.92 -66.34
C LEU A 25 27.84 -16.40 -66.38
N LYS A 26 29.02 -16.71 -65.82
CA LYS A 26 29.61 -18.06 -65.79
C LYS A 26 28.76 -19.03 -64.94
N PRO A 27 28.76 -20.35 -65.22
CA PRO A 27 27.85 -21.34 -64.60
C PRO A 27 27.93 -21.52 -63.07
N ILE A 28 28.89 -20.90 -62.37
CA ILE A 28 29.14 -21.13 -60.94
C ILE A 28 28.25 -20.28 -60.02
N GLU A 29 27.67 -19.17 -60.50
CA GLU A 29 26.87 -18.29 -59.63
C GLU A 29 25.40 -18.74 -59.47
N ILE A 30 24.87 -19.53 -60.40
CA ILE A 30 23.46 -19.98 -60.37
C ILE A 30 23.21 -20.95 -59.20
N GLY A 31 24.17 -21.83 -58.88
CA GLY A 31 24.05 -22.79 -57.78
C GLY A 31 24.00 -22.15 -56.39
N ALA A 32 24.73 -21.06 -56.17
CA ALA A 32 24.74 -20.33 -54.90
C ALA A 32 23.42 -19.58 -54.64
N TRP A 33 22.79 -19.07 -55.70
CA TRP A 33 21.48 -18.43 -55.65
C TRP A 33 20.36 -19.43 -55.38
N ILE A 34 20.38 -20.59 -56.04
CA ILE A 34 19.41 -21.67 -55.81
C ILE A 34 19.54 -22.21 -54.37
N TRP A 35 20.76 -22.39 -53.86
CA TRP A 35 20.97 -22.85 -52.47
C TRP A 35 20.52 -21.83 -51.42
N LYS A 36 20.76 -20.53 -51.64
CA LYS A 36 20.24 -19.44 -50.78
C LYS A 36 18.72 -19.36 -50.81
N MET A 37 18.08 -19.54 -51.97
CA MET A 37 16.62 -19.56 -52.11
C MET A 37 15.99 -20.77 -51.39
N ILE A 38 16.60 -21.95 -51.48
CA ILE A 38 16.14 -23.16 -50.76
C ILE A 38 16.34 -23.02 -49.25
N HIS A 39 17.42 -22.37 -48.79
CA HIS A 39 17.60 -22.08 -47.36
C HIS A 39 16.63 -21.02 -46.84
N LEU A 40 16.30 -20.01 -47.65
CA LEU A 40 15.33 -18.99 -47.30
C LEU A 40 13.91 -19.57 -47.20
N SER A 41 13.52 -20.45 -48.13
CA SER A 41 12.22 -21.11 -48.10
C SER A 41 12.06 -22.03 -46.88
N LYS A 42 13.10 -22.79 -46.50
CA LYS A 42 13.09 -23.62 -45.28
C LYS A 42 12.97 -22.80 -43.99
N LYS A 43 13.62 -21.62 -43.93
CA LYS A 43 13.51 -20.71 -42.76
C LYS A 43 12.12 -20.08 -42.66
N ILE A 44 11.52 -19.69 -43.79
CA ILE A 44 10.16 -19.14 -43.83
C ILE A 44 9.14 -20.21 -43.42
N VAL A 45 9.26 -21.44 -43.94
CA VAL A 45 8.38 -22.55 -43.54
C VAL A 45 8.53 -22.90 -42.06
N CYS A 46 9.75 -22.85 -41.52
CA CYS A 46 10.00 -23.07 -40.08
C CYS A 46 9.39 -21.95 -39.21
N MET A 47 9.53 -20.68 -39.62
CA MET A 47 8.88 -19.55 -38.93
C MET A 47 7.35 -19.60 -39.00
N MET A 48 6.79 -20.08 -40.11
CA MET A 48 5.34 -20.25 -40.24
C MET A 48 4.84 -21.42 -39.37
N MET A 49 5.58 -22.52 -39.28
CA MET A 49 5.22 -23.64 -38.41
C MET A 49 5.32 -23.29 -36.91
N THR A 50 6.33 -22.51 -36.49
CA THR A 50 6.42 -22.05 -35.10
C THR A 50 5.32 -21.04 -34.76
N ALA A 51 4.94 -20.16 -35.69
CA ALA A 51 3.82 -19.24 -35.50
C ALA A 51 2.47 -19.98 -35.35
N VAL A 52 2.25 -21.05 -36.11
CA VAL A 52 1.02 -21.87 -36.01
C VAL A 52 0.98 -22.65 -34.70
N VAL A 53 2.11 -23.16 -34.18
CA VAL A 53 2.18 -23.82 -32.86
C VAL A 53 1.95 -22.82 -31.73
N VAL A 54 2.49 -21.60 -31.83
CA VAL A 54 2.21 -20.53 -30.86
C VAL A 54 0.72 -20.16 -30.87
N LEU A 55 0.11 -19.97 -32.05
CA LEU A 55 -1.31 -19.66 -32.18
C LEU A 55 -2.24 -20.82 -31.72
N ALA A 56 -1.81 -22.07 -31.90
CA ALA A 56 -2.54 -23.25 -31.43
C ALA A 56 -2.41 -23.48 -29.91
N LEU A 57 -1.33 -23.00 -29.28
CA LEU A 57 -1.19 -22.95 -27.81
C LEU A 57 -2.00 -21.80 -27.19
N PHE A 58 -2.28 -20.74 -27.95
CA PHE A 58 -3.17 -19.65 -27.53
C PHE A 58 -4.67 -19.98 -27.65
N SER A 59 -5.07 -20.99 -28.42
CA SER A 59 -6.49 -21.32 -28.63
C SER A 59 -7.17 -21.97 -27.40
N HIS A 60 -6.39 -22.39 -26.40
CA HIS A 60 -6.89 -22.97 -25.15
C HIS A 60 -6.75 -22.05 -23.94
N LEU A 61 -6.23 -20.83 -24.14
CA LEU A 61 -6.24 -19.80 -23.12
C LEU A 61 -7.44 -18.88 -23.37
N HIS A 62 -8.63 -19.36 -22.97
CA HIS A 62 -9.70 -18.43 -22.61
C HIS A 62 -9.25 -17.68 -21.36
N LEU A 63 -8.42 -16.65 -21.54
CA LEU A 63 -8.43 -15.50 -20.64
C LEU A 63 -9.77 -14.83 -20.88
N ALA A 64 -10.77 -15.31 -20.16
CA ALA A 64 -11.85 -14.45 -19.75
C ALA A 64 -11.16 -13.34 -18.95
N PHE A 65 -10.84 -12.23 -19.62
CA PHE A 65 -10.91 -10.94 -18.97
C PHE A 65 -12.40 -10.78 -18.63
N ALA A 66 -12.81 -11.42 -17.52
CA ALA A 66 -13.88 -10.86 -16.75
C ALA A 66 -13.40 -9.43 -16.51
N ASP A 67 -14.06 -8.49 -17.16
CA ASP A 67 -14.15 -7.13 -16.68
C ASP A 67 -14.60 -7.29 -15.23
N THR A 68 -13.64 -7.37 -14.30
CA THR A 68 -13.94 -7.44 -12.89
C THR A 68 -14.52 -6.08 -12.61
N ALA A 69 -15.84 -5.96 -12.78
CA ALA A 69 -16.59 -4.87 -12.20
C ALA A 69 -16.06 -4.78 -10.77
N THR A 70 -15.31 -3.72 -10.49
CA THR A 70 -14.84 -3.43 -9.15
C THR A 70 -16.06 -3.56 -8.27
N ASP A 71 -15.99 -4.38 -7.22
CA ASP A 71 -17.13 -4.55 -6.32
C ASP A 71 -17.33 -3.24 -5.56
N VAL A 72 -18.11 -2.35 -6.16
CA VAL A 72 -18.38 -1.01 -5.67
C VAL A 72 -19.50 -1.11 -4.64
N TRP A 73 -19.18 -0.78 -3.40
CA TRP A 73 -20.15 -0.86 -2.31
C TRP A 73 -21.30 0.15 -2.50
N ASP A 74 -22.51 -0.32 -2.24
CA ASP A 74 -23.74 0.50 -2.25
C ASP A 74 -23.90 1.34 -0.96
N GLY A 75 -23.16 0.99 0.10
CA GLY A 75 -23.24 1.58 1.43
C GLY A 75 -24.14 0.83 2.41
N THR A 76 -24.75 -0.28 1.99
CA THR A 76 -25.75 -1.03 2.76
C THR A 76 -25.59 -2.54 2.72
N SER A 77 -25.02 -3.08 1.65
CA SER A 77 -24.90 -4.52 1.41
C SER A 77 -23.93 -5.18 2.39
N VAL A 78 -24.36 -6.30 2.95
CA VAL A 78 -23.58 -7.15 3.85
C VAL A 78 -23.74 -8.60 3.39
N ALA A 79 -22.63 -9.30 3.18
CA ALA A 79 -22.65 -10.70 2.79
C ALA A 79 -23.11 -11.59 3.96
N LYS A 80 -23.48 -12.84 3.65
CA LYS A 80 -23.84 -13.85 4.67
C LYS A 80 -22.63 -14.61 5.23
N GLY A 81 -21.46 -14.43 4.62
CA GLY A 81 -20.25 -15.19 4.91
C GLY A 81 -19.08 -14.70 4.05
N PHE A 82 -17.89 -15.26 4.31
CA PHE A 82 -16.71 -15.12 3.47
C PHE A 82 -16.88 -15.80 2.11
N ALA A 83 -15.99 -15.51 1.16
CA ALA A 83 -15.98 -16.19 -0.14
C ALA A 83 -15.62 -17.68 0.01
N SER A 84 -14.64 -17.97 0.87
CA SER A 84 -14.17 -19.32 1.20
C SER A 84 -13.27 -19.28 2.45
N GLY A 85 -12.77 -20.44 2.86
CA GLY A 85 -11.77 -20.59 3.91
C GLY A 85 -12.31 -20.96 5.29
N SER A 86 -11.43 -21.58 6.09
CA SER A 86 -11.68 -21.98 7.49
C SER A 86 -10.94 -21.10 8.52
N GLY A 87 -10.13 -20.16 8.03
CA GLY A 87 -9.40 -19.18 8.81
C GLY A 87 -8.11 -19.71 9.42
N THR A 88 -7.54 -20.79 8.89
CA THR A 88 -6.18 -21.25 9.22
C THR A 88 -5.16 -20.52 8.35
N ALA A 89 -3.86 -20.67 8.65
CA ALA A 89 -2.81 -20.06 7.83
C ALA A 89 -2.80 -20.59 6.38
N GLU A 90 -3.09 -21.88 6.20
CA GLU A 90 -3.11 -22.56 4.90
C GLU A 90 -4.44 -22.37 4.16
N ASP A 91 -5.51 -22.01 4.87
CA ASP A 91 -6.86 -21.84 4.34
C ASP A 91 -7.54 -20.61 4.99
N PRO A 92 -7.05 -19.40 4.69
CA PRO A 92 -7.53 -18.16 5.32
C PRO A 92 -8.95 -17.83 4.87
N PHE A 93 -9.69 -17.06 5.69
CA PHE A 93 -10.97 -16.51 5.27
C PHE A 93 -10.79 -15.51 4.13
N ILE A 94 -11.42 -15.77 2.98
CA ILE A 94 -11.23 -14.96 1.78
C ILE A 94 -12.29 -13.85 1.67
N ILE A 95 -11.82 -12.62 1.43
CA ILE A 95 -12.64 -11.44 1.15
C ILE A 95 -12.34 -10.95 -0.28
N ARG A 96 -13.36 -10.93 -1.13
CA ARG A 96 -13.33 -10.41 -2.52
C ARG A 96 -14.23 -9.20 -2.74
N THR A 97 -15.10 -8.91 -1.79
CA THR A 97 -16.19 -7.93 -1.93
C THR A 97 -16.30 -7.05 -0.69
N ALA A 98 -16.74 -5.80 -0.87
CA ALA A 98 -17.06 -4.89 0.21
C ALA A 98 -18.13 -5.46 1.13
N ALA A 99 -19.12 -6.18 0.58
CA ALA A 99 -20.14 -6.85 1.38
C ALA A 99 -19.55 -7.92 2.32
N GLN A 100 -18.51 -8.65 1.89
CA GLN A 100 -17.76 -9.59 2.73
C GLN A 100 -16.90 -8.89 3.77
N LEU A 101 -16.29 -7.74 3.42
CA LEU A 101 -15.60 -6.90 4.40
C LEU A 101 -16.56 -6.40 5.49
N MET A 102 -17.79 -6.02 5.14
CA MET A 102 -18.83 -5.64 6.12
C MET A 102 -19.22 -6.81 7.02
N TYR A 103 -19.36 -8.02 6.45
CA TYR A 103 -19.63 -9.23 7.23
C TYR A 103 -18.51 -9.49 8.25
N PHE A 104 -17.25 -9.42 7.82
CA PHE A 104 -16.08 -9.58 8.68
C PHE A 104 -16.08 -8.57 9.83
N ARG A 105 -16.25 -7.28 9.52
CA ARG A 105 -16.36 -6.23 10.53
C ARG A 105 -17.44 -6.56 11.57
N ASN A 106 -18.65 -6.86 11.11
CA ASN A 106 -19.78 -7.08 12.00
C ASN A 106 -19.55 -8.29 12.91
N HIS A 107 -18.89 -9.34 12.41
CA HIS A 107 -18.53 -10.52 13.20
C HIS A 107 -17.46 -10.24 14.26
N VAL A 108 -16.41 -9.48 13.92
CA VAL A 108 -15.42 -9.01 14.90
C VAL A 108 -16.12 -8.20 16.00
N ASN A 109 -17.05 -7.33 15.61
CA ASN A 109 -17.76 -6.46 16.54
C ASN A 109 -18.94 -7.13 17.27
N ALA A 110 -19.25 -8.39 16.99
CA ALA A 110 -20.32 -9.11 17.69
C ALA A 110 -19.79 -9.94 18.88
N THR A 111 -18.57 -10.49 18.78
CA THR A 111 -18.08 -11.51 19.71
C THR A 111 -16.72 -11.13 20.31
N LYS A 112 -16.57 -11.23 21.63
CA LYS A 112 -15.28 -11.01 22.30
C LYS A 112 -14.25 -12.07 21.86
N ASN A 113 -13.01 -11.64 21.67
CA ASN A 113 -11.88 -12.49 21.25
C ASN A 113 -12.13 -13.20 19.91
N ALA A 114 -13.03 -12.67 19.08
CA ALA A 114 -13.24 -13.19 17.74
C ALA A 114 -11.95 -13.12 16.94
N TYR A 115 -11.74 -14.10 16.06
CA TYR A 115 -10.60 -14.20 15.17
C TYR A 115 -9.21 -14.30 15.83
N GLN A 116 -9.13 -14.58 17.14
CA GLN A 116 -7.84 -14.90 17.75
C GLN A 116 -7.21 -16.12 17.07
N GLY A 117 -6.00 -15.93 16.52
CA GLY A 117 -5.28 -16.96 15.76
C GLY A 117 -5.91 -17.29 14.39
N LYS A 118 -6.86 -16.49 13.90
CA LYS A 118 -7.47 -16.68 12.58
C LYS A 118 -6.82 -15.82 11.52
N HIS A 119 -6.77 -16.34 10.30
CA HIS A 119 -6.20 -15.67 9.14
C HIS A 119 -7.28 -15.22 8.17
N ILE A 120 -7.14 -14.00 7.66
CA ILE A 120 -8.03 -13.33 6.72
C ILE A 120 -7.16 -12.83 5.57
N LEU A 121 -7.61 -13.03 4.33
CA LEU A 121 -6.89 -12.62 3.13
C LEU A 121 -7.82 -11.86 2.18
N LEU A 122 -7.35 -10.70 1.69
CA LEU A 122 -7.98 -10.03 0.55
C LEU A 122 -7.56 -10.73 -0.74
N ASP A 123 -8.53 -10.99 -1.62
CA ASP A 123 -8.33 -11.59 -2.96
C ASP A 123 -8.91 -10.69 -4.07
N ALA A 124 -9.17 -9.42 -3.72
CA ALA A 124 -9.55 -8.35 -4.63
C ALA A 124 -9.39 -6.98 -3.94
N ASP A 125 -9.28 -5.93 -4.74
CA ASP A 125 -9.44 -4.56 -4.25
C ASP A 125 -10.89 -4.32 -3.81
N ILE A 126 -11.07 -3.56 -2.73
CA ILE A 126 -12.37 -3.27 -2.12
C ILE A 126 -12.69 -1.79 -2.28
N ASP A 127 -13.69 -1.46 -3.11
CA ASP A 127 -14.14 -0.08 -3.29
C ASP A 127 -15.35 0.23 -2.41
N LEU A 128 -15.16 1.10 -1.41
CA LEU A 128 -16.21 1.54 -0.49
C LEU A 128 -17.01 2.75 -1.00
N ASN A 129 -16.69 3.24 -2.21
CA ASN A 129 -17.50 4.18 -2.99
C ASN A 129 -17.86 5.49 -2.24
N HIS A 130 -16.95 5.96 -1.38
CA HIS A 130 -17.15 7.12 -0.49
C HIS A 130 -18.38 7.00 0.41
N LYS A 131 -18.91 5.79 0.58
CA LYS A 131 -19.99 5.50 1.51
C LYS A 131 -19.44 5.49 2.91
N THR A 132 -20.27 5.93 3.85
CA THR A 132 -19.91 5.89 5.27
C THR A 132 -19.67 4.45 5.68
N PHE A 133 -18.43 4.12 6.01
CA PHE A 133 -18.06 2.79 6.48
C PHE A 133 -18.83 2.46 7.76
N GLY A 134 -18.91 3.40 8.70
CA GLY A 134 -19.61 3.23 9.98
C GLY A 134 -18.62 2.85 11.08
N ASP A 135 -18.90 1.78 11.82
CA ASP A 135 -18.01 1.32 12.88
C ASP A 135 -16.68 0.79 12.31
N PRO A 136 -15.55 1.02 13.01
CA PRO A 136 -14.28 0.36 12.70
C PRO A 136 -14.35 -1.16 12.89
N ILE A 137 -13.38 -1.90 12.34
CA ILE A 137 -13.16 -3.32 12.68
C ILE A 137 -12.46 -3.40 14.04
N GLY A 138 -13.15 -3.93 15.04
CA GLY A 138 -12.64 -4.07 16.41
C GLY A 138 -12.84 -2.81 17.27
N SER A 139 -13.14 -3.04 18.56
CA SER A 139 -13.33 -2.01 19.59
C SER A 139 -12.56 -2.36 20.87
N ASP A 140 -12.46 -1.43 21.82
CA ASP A 140 -11.87 -1.67 23.16
C ASP A 140 -12.41 -2.92 23.86
N THR A 141 -13.71 -3.16 23.71
CA THR A 141 -14.41 -4.30 24.31
C THR A 141 -14.37 -5.57 23.47
N ARG A 142 -14.02 -5.45 22.18
CA ARG A 142 -13.91 -6.55 21.20
C ARG A 142 -12.75 -6.26 20.24
N PRO A 143 -11.49 -6.36 20.72
CA PRO A 143 -10.35 -6.10 19.87
C PRO A 143 -10.26 -7.12 18.73
N PHE A 144 -9.62 -6.72 17.63
CA PHE A 144 -9.20 -7.68 16.62
C PHE A 144 -7.84 -8.29 17.00
N TYR A 145 -7.76 -9.62 17.00
CA TYR A 145 -6.57 -10.42 17.39
C TYR A 145 -5.99 -11.26 16.24
N GLY A 146 -6.57 -11.16 15.05
CA GLY A 146 -6.25 -12.05 13.94
C GLY A 146 -5.04 -11.62 13.12
N HIS A 147 -4.80 -12.38 12.05
CA HIS A 147 -3.88 -12.03 10.99
C HIS A 147 -4.68 -11.57 9.77
N PHE A 148 -4.51 -10.32 9.36
CA PHE A 148 -5.10 -9.76 8.15
C PHE A 148 -4.02 -9.50 7.11
N ASP A 149 -4.04 -10.26 6.02
CA ASP A 149 -3.16 -10.10 4.88
C ASP A 149 -3.94 -9.45 3.72
N GLY A 150 -3.54 -8.25 3.35
CA GLY A 150 -4.09 -7.56 2.19
C GLY A 150 -3.64 -8.17 0.87
N ASN A 151 -2.63 -9.04 0.84
CA ASN A 151 -2.11 -9.68 -0.36
C ASN A 151 -1.79 -8.68 -1.50
N GLY A 152 -1.39 -7.45 -1.16
CA GLY A 152 -1.11 -6.36 -2.09
C GLY A 152 -2.35 -5.57 -2.54
N HIS A 153 -3.54 -5.94 -2.10
CA HIS A 153 -4.80 -5.29 -2.45
C HIS A 153 -5.08 -4.01 -1.66
N ARG A 154 -6.05 -3.26 -2.19
CA ARG A 154 -6.42 -1.92 -1.73
C ARG A 154 -7.80 -1.92 -1.09
N VAL A 155 -7.97 -1.10 -0.07
CA VAL A 155 -9.27 -0.63 0.40
C VAL A 155 -9.39 0.84 0.00
N ILE A 156 -10.31 1.14 -0.91
CA ILE A 156 -10.38 2.40 -1.65
C ILE A 156 -11.64 3.16 -1.26
N ASN A 157 -11.57 4.49 -1.28
CA ASN A 157 -12.72 5.39 -1.13
C ASN A 157 -13.47 5.18 0.20
N MET A 158 -12.78 4.79 1.27
CA MET A 158 -13.39 4.66 2.59
C MET A 158 -13.78 6.06 3.11
N LYS A 159 -15.03 6.24 3.55
CA LYS A 159 -15.43 7.44 4.30
C LYS A 159 -15.73 7.08 5.75
N MET A 160 -15.01 7.68 6.67
CA MET A 160 -15.26 7.59 8.11
C MET A 160 -15.30 8.99 8.71
N GLU A 161 -16.44 9.33 9.30
CA GLU A 161 -16.57 10.45 10.22
C GLU A 161 -17.20 9.89 11.49
N SER A 162 -16.41 9.75 12.55
CA SER A 162 -16.79 8.92 13.68
C SER A 162 -16.49 9.55 15.03
N GLY A 163 -17.45 9.40 15.94
CA GLY A 163 -17.38 9.81 17.34
C GLY A 163 -16.86 8.71 18.28
N VAL A 164 -16.35 7.60 17.75
CA VAL A 164 -15.68 6.56 18.57
C VAL A 164 -14.24 6.98 18.91
N TYR A 165 -13.65 6.34 19.93
CA TYR A 165 -12.30 6.68 20.39
C TYR A 165 -11.17 6.15 19.50
N PHE A 166 -11.41 5.13 18.67
CA PHE A 166 -10.37 4.55 17.82
C PHE A 166 -10.88 4.48 16.39
N VAL A 167 -10.37 5.35 15.52
CA VAL A 167 -10.90 5.58 14.18
C VAL A 167 -9.89 5.11 13.13
N GLY A 168 -10.34 4.26 12.22
CA GLY A 168 -9.57 3.69 11.10
C GLY A 168 -10.30 2.48 10.53
N LEU A 169 -9.77 1.85 9.48
CA LEU A 169 -10.33 0.59 8.98
C LEU A 169 -10.48 -0.43 10.12
N PHE A 170 -9.42 -0.57 10.92
CA PHE A 170 -9.43 -1.21 12.21
C PHE A 170 -9.48 -0.16 13.32
N GLY A 171 -10.40 -0.33 14.27
CA GLY A 171 -10.50 0.57 15.42
C GLY A 171 -9.42 0.23 16.44
N TYR A 172 -9.55 -0.96 17.03
CA TYR A 172 -8.67 -1.40 18.11
C TYR A 172 -8.15 -2.82 17.84
N VAL A 173 -6.82 -2.96 17.80
CA VAL A 173 -6.14 -4.23 17.51
C VAL A 173 -5.20 -4.62 18.65
N VAL A 174 -5.20 -5.90 19.00
CA VAL A 174 -4.38 -6.44 20.10
C VAL A 174 -3.68 -7.70 19.61
N GLU A 175 -2.35 -7.70 19.62
CA GLU A 175 -1.53 -8.84 19.20
C GLU A 175 -1.85 -9.34 17.78
N ALA A 176 -2.46 -8.48 16.98
CA ALA A 176 -2.81 -8.75 15.60
C ALA A 176 -1.61 -8.50 14.68
N THR A 177 -1.61 -9.21 13.55
CA THR A 177 -0.74 -8.90 12.41
C THR A 177 -1.60 -8.33 11.29
N ILE A 178 -1.21 -7.19 10.73
CA ILE A 178 -1.84 -6.58 9.56
C ILE A 178 -0.75 -6.29 8.55
N GLU A 179 -0.85 -6.87 7.36
CA GLU A 179 0.18 -6.71 6.34
C GLU A 179 -0.35 -6.56 4.91
N ASN A 180 0.50 -6.04 4.03
CA ASN A 180 0.29 -5.99 2.57
C ASN A 180 -1.01 -5.32 2.12
N VAL A 181 -1.49 -4.31 2.86
CA VAL A 181 -2.74 -3.60 2.52
C VAL A 181 -2.49 -2.12 2.26
N THR A 182 -3.14 -1.59 1.23
CA THR A 182 -3.14 -0.16 0.93
C THR A 182 -4.50 0.46 1.25
N ILE A 183 -4.53 1.53 2.05
CA ILE A 183 -5.70 2.40 2.20
C ILE A 183 -5.55 3.57 1.24
N GLU A 184 -6.52 3.76 0.35
CA GLU A 184 -6.40 4.74 -0.72
C GLU A 184 -7.63 5.64 -0.88
N ASN A 185 -7.41 6.90 -1.28
CA ASN A 185 -8.45 7.86 -1.68
C ASN A 185 -9.55 8.00 -0.61
N SER A 186 -9.17 7.86 0.65
CA SER A 186 -10.10 7.74 1.77
C SER A 186 -10.18 9.04 2.58
N LEU A 187 -11.25 9.19 3.35
CA LEU A 187 -11.46 10.29 4.27
C LEU A 187 -11.70 9.72 5.67
N VAL A 188 -10.82 10.01 6.60
CA VAL A 188 -10.92 9.60 8.00
C VAL A 188 -10.93 10.84 8.89
N LYS A 189 -12.08 11.09 9.53
CA LYS A 189 -12.30 12.22 10.43
C LYS A 189 -12.75 11.73 11.79
N ALA A 190 -11.93 11.98 12.80
CA ALA A 190 -12.25 11.65 14.18
C ALA A 190 -12.84 12.87 14.89
N THR A 191 -14.02 12.70 15.50
CA THR A 191 -14.77 13.80 16.13
C THR A 191 -14.87 13.68 17.65
N ALA A 192 -14.58 12.51 18.24
CA ALA A 192 -14.54 12.38 19.69
C ALA A 192 -13.33 13.14 20.27
N ALA A 193 -13.49 13.78 21.44
CA ALA A 193 -12.47 14.62 22.06
C ALA A 193 -11.10 13.94 22.22
N ASN A 194 -11.10 12.65 22.61
CA ASN A 194 -9.91 11.85 22.90
C ASN A 194 -9.65 10.77 21.84
N ALA A 195 -10.20 10.93 20.64
CA ALA A 195 -10.06 9.92 19.61
C ALA A 195 -8.63 9.85 19.06
N ASN A 196 -8.15 8.62 18.89
CA ASN A 196 -6.99 8.28 18.09
C ASN A 196 -7.44 7.91 16.68
N ALA A 197 -6.71 8.38 15.67
CA ALA A 197 -7.09 8.16 14.28
C ALA A 197 -5.92 7.75 13.40
N GLY A 198 -6.10 6.69 12.63
CA GLY A 198 -5.20 6.29 11.55
C GLY A 198 -6.02 5.85 10.34
N ALA A 199 -5.46 5.91 9.13
CA ALA A 199 -6.18 5.37 7.97
C ALA A 199 -6.44 3.87 8.13
N LEU A 200 -5.46 3.14 8.67
CA LEU A 200 -5.51 1.70 8.84
C LEU A 200 -5.96 1.30 10.25
N VAL A 201 -5.34 1.87 11.30
CA VAL A 201 -5.57 1.47 12.69
C VAL A 201 -5.82 2.70 13.57
N GLY A 202 -6.89 2.72 14.35
CA GLY A 202 -7.11 3.72 15.38
C GLY A 202 -6.11 3.59 16.52
N GLN A 203 -6.06 2.41 17.16
CA GLN A 203 -5.06 2.06 18.17
C GLN A 203 -4.64 0.59 18.10
N GLY A 204 -3.33 0.34 18.28
CA GLY A 204 -2.77 -1.01 18.31
C GLY A 204 -1.92 -1.28 19.55
N TYR A 205 -2.02 -2.49 20.11
CA TYR A 205 -1.22 -2.96 21.24
C TYR A 205 -0.56 -4.30 20.92
N GLY A 206 0.76 -4.40 21.11
CA GLY A 206 1.53 -5.61 20.79
C GLY A 206 1.39 -6.08 19.34
N CYS A 207 1.07 -5.17 18.41
CA CYS A 207 0.73 -5.52 17.04
C CYS A 207 1.94 -5.51 16.11
N ARG A 208 1.80 -6.20 14.97
CA ARG A 208 2.73 -6.16 13.85
C ARG A 208 2.03 -5.57 12.64
N ILE A 209 2.57 -4.47 12.11
CA ILE A 209 2.03 -3.80 10.93
C ILE A 209 3.16 -3.68 9.90
N SER A 210 3.05 -4.42 8.81
CA SER A 210 4.13 -4.54 7.82
C SER A 210 3.66 -4.32 6.38
N ASN A 211 4.43 -3.57 5.60
CA ASN A 211 4.13 -3.37 4.17
C ASN A 211 2.72 -2.79 3.93
N CYS A 212 2.33 -1.82 4.76
CA CYS A 212 1.03 -1.14 4.67
C CYS A 212 1.20 0.29 4.20
N HIS A 213 0.26 0.76 3.40
CA HIS A 213 0.40 2.04 2.70
C HIS A 213 -0.84 2.91 2.85
N ASN A 214 -0.65 4.17 3.20
CA ASN A 214 -1.69 5.20 3.15
C ASN A 214 -1.44 6.11 1.94
N ILE A 215 -2.34 6.10 0.96
CA ILE A 215 -2.18 6.83 -0.31
C ILE A 215 -3.34 7.77 -0.57
N ASN A 216 -3.03 9.06 -0.77
CA ASN A 216 -4.04 10.09 -1.09
C ASN A 216 -5.26 10.11 -0.15
N THR A 217 -5.06 9.74 1.11
CA THR A 217 -6.09 9.69 2.15
C THR A 217 -5.89 10.83 3.12
N SER A 218 -6.97 11.50 3.49
CA SER A 218 -6.95 12.54 4.51
C SER A 218 -7.30 11.95 5.87
N VAL A 219 -6.43 12.10 6.87
CA VAL A 219 -6.70 11.71 8.26
C VAL A 219 -6.68 12.95 9.14
N THR A 220 -7.82 13.28 9.73
CA THR A 220 -8.05 14.57 10.38
C THR A 220 -8.69 14.43 11.76
N LYS A 221 -8.20 15.25 12.70
CA LYS A 221 -8.87 15.61 13.94
C LYS A 221 -8.68 17.12 14.15
N GLU A 222 -9.78 17.86 14.14
CA GLU A 222 -9.74 19.34 14.12
C GLU A 222 -9.73 19.97 15.51
N ASP A 223 -10.24 19.25 16.51
CA ASP A 223 -10.37 19.71 17.89
C ASP A 223 -9.80 18.70 18.89
N GLY A 224 -9.66 19.12 20.14
CA GLY A 224 -9.28 18.24 21.22
C GLY A 224 -9.30 18.98 22.55
N THR A 225 -9.81 18.32 23.59
CA THR A 225 -9.93 18.92 24.93
C THR A 225 -8.93 18.31 25.92
N THR A 226 -8.24 17.23 25.55
CA THR A 226 -7.25 16.57 26.41
C THR A 226 -5.98 16.20 25.63
N ARG A 227 -4.85 16.07 26.35
CA ARG A 227 -3.52 15.76 25.81
C ARG A 227 -3.33 14.27 25.44
N GLN A 228 -4.38 13.56 25.01
CA GLN A 228 -4.33 12.10 24.83
C GLN A 228 -4.71 11.61 23.42
N ASN A 229 -4.78 12.48 22.42
CA ASN A 229 -5.03 12.05 21.04
C ASN A 229 -3.76 11.97 20.19
N GLY A 230 -3.72 10.98 19.30
CA GLY A 230 -2.73 10.83 18.25
C GLY A 230 -3.41 10.60 16.90
N VAL A 231 -2.99 11.36 15.89
CA VAL A 231 -3.39 11.15 14.50
C VAL A 231 -2.17 10.70 13.69
N GLY A 232 -2.23 9.50 13.13
CA GLY A 232 -1.20 8.98 12.24
C GLY A 232 -1.72 8.78 10.83
N GLY A 233 -0.83 8.72 9.84
CA GLY A 233 -1.22 8.30 8.50
C GLY A 233 -1.69 6.85 8.45
N LEU A 234 -1.06 5.96 9.21
CA LEU A 234 -1.52 4.57 9.31
C LEU A 234 -2.14 4.27 10.66
N ILE A 235 -1.52 4.72 11.76
CA ILE A 235 -1.89 4.31 13.12
C ILE A 235 -2.11 5.54 14.01
N GLY A 236 -3.25 5.68 14.68
CA GLY A 236 -3.44 6.80 15.63
C GLY A 236 -2.50 6.71 16.83
N LEU A 237 -2.63 5.61 17.58
CA LEU A 237 -1.78 5.31 18.73
C LEU A 237 -1.24 3.87 18.67
N VAL A 238 0.04 3.71 19.00
CA VAL A 238 0.66 2.39 19.20
C VAL A 238 1.16 2.25 20.64
N GLY A 239 0.79 1.16 21.30
CA GLY A 239 1.10 0.90 22.71
C GLY A 239 -0.11 1.00 23.66
N ASP A 240 0.14 0.67 24.92
CA ASP A 240 -0.85 0.80 26.01
C ASP A 240 -0.56 2.07 26.84
N ASN A 241 -1.59 2.88 27.08
CA ASN A 241 -1.55 4.08 27.92
C ASN A 241 -1.81 3.78 29.41
N GLY A 242 -2.04 2.52 29.78
CA GLY A 242 -2.06 2.07 31.16
C GLY A 242 -3.11 1.02 31.45
N SER A 243 -2.69 -0.23 31.64
CA SER A 243 -3.19 -1.11 32.70
C SER A 243 -2.29 -2.34 32.88
N GLY A 244 -1.20 -2.20 33.65
CA GLY A 244 -0.54 -3.29 34.41
C GLY A 244 -0.13 -4.58 33.68
N SER A 245 -0.19 -4.61 32.35
CA SER A 245 0.07 -5.77 31.51
C SER A 245 1.47 -5.65 30.92
N SER A 246 2.20 -6.76 30.88
CA SER A 246 3.56 -6.83 30.33
C SER A 246 3.62 -6.09 28.99
N LEU A 247 4.36 -4.97 28.92
CA LEU A 247 4.43 -4.12 27.73
C LEU A 247 4.81 -4.97 26.53
N LYS A 248 3.84 -5.27 25.65
CA LYS A 248 4.10 -5.97 24.40
C LYS A 248 4.60 -4.98 23.37
N ASN A 249 5.79 -5.26 22.85
CA ASN A 249 6.40 -4.44 21.83
C ASN A 249 5.58 -4.54 20.54
N SER A 250 5.32 -3.40 19.91
CA SER A 250 4.72 -3.35 18.58
C SER A 250 5.81 -3.14 17.54
N ILE A 251 5.62 -3.70 16.34
CA ILE A 251 6.56 -3.58 15.23
C ILE A 251 5.82 -2.97 14.04
N ILE A 252 6.35 -1.87 13.51
CA ILE A 252 5.83 -1.17 12.34
C ILE A 252 6.96 -1.11 11.32
N GLU A 253 6.80 -1.77 10.18
CA GLU A 253 7.88 -1.84 9.20
C GLU A 253 7.45 -1.77 7.74
N ASN A 254 8.33 -1.18 6.92
CA ASN A 254 8.12 -1.03 5.47
C ASN A 254 6.81 -0.32 5.10
N CYS A 255 6.34 0.55 6.00
CA CYS A 255 5.07 1.24 5.86
C CYS A 255 5.27 2.63 5.23
N THR A 256 4.28 3.11 4.48
CA THR A 256 4.37 4.44 3.84
C THR A 256 3.13 5.28 4.01
N ASN A 257 3.33 6.60 4.08
CA ASN A 257 2.26 7.59 3.98
C ASN A 257 2.53 8.62 2.88
N SER A 258 1.55 8.84 2.02
CA SER A 258 1.47 9.98 1.09
C SER A 258 0.20 10.82 1.28
N GLY A 259 -0.65 10.44 2.25
CA GLY A 259 -1.84 11.18 2.63
C GLY A 259 -1.55 12.41 3.49
N ASN A 260 -2.48 13.37 3.50
CA ASN A 260 -2.39 14.57 4.33
C ASN A 260 -2.92 14.29 5.73
N ILE A 261 -2.11 14.56 6.74
CA ILE A 261 -2.41 14.25 8.15
C ILE A 261 -2.54 15.54 8.93
N ARG A 262 -3.66 15.70 9.62
CA ARG A 262 -3.92 16.85 10.50
C ARG A 262 -4.40 16.36 11.86
N GLY A 263 -3.53 16.37 12.85
CA GLY A 263 -3.86 16.02 14.23
C GLY A 263 -3.96 17.26 15.11
N TYR A 264 -4.92 17.30 16.03
CA TYR A 264 -5.06 18.43 16.94
C TYR A 264 -3.86 18.54 17.89
N ILE A 265 -3.64 17.56 18.77
CA ILE A 265 -2.47 17.56 19.68
C ILE A 265 -1.25 16.99 18.94
N ARG A 266 -1.33 15.75 18.44
CA ARG A 266 -0.18 15.03 17.87
C ARG A 266 -0.49 14.52 16.48
N ALA A 267 0.43 14.76 15.55
CA ALA A 267 0.34 14.30 14.18
C ALA A 267 1.62 13.60 13.72
N GLY A 268 1.51 12.43 13.10
CA GLY A 268 2.64 11.75 12.48
C GLY A 268 2.31 11.12 11.13
N GLY A 269 3.29 11.01 10.24
CA GLY A 269 3.05 10.38 8.94
C GLY A 269 2.74 8.89 9.06
N ILE A 270 3.32 8.16 10.01
CA ILE A 270 3.06 6.74 10.22
C ILE A 270 2.17 6.54 11.44
N TRP A 271 2.61 7.05 12.59
CA TRP A 271 1.86 6.99 13.85
C TRP A 271 1.74 8.35 14.54
N GLY A 272 0.59 8.63 15.17
CA GLY A 272 0.38 9.88 15.89
C GLY A 272 1.10 9.89 17.25
N CYS A 273 0.87 8.84 18.04
CA CYS A 273 1.46 8.65 19.35
C CYS A 273 2.03 7.24 19.50
N SER A 274 3.20 7.12 20.12
CA SER A 274 3.80 5.83 20.50
C SER A 274 4.02 5.79 22.01
N VAL A 275 3.71 4.65 22.63
CA VAL A 275 3.94 4.38 24.05
C VAL A 275 4.60 3.01 24.20
N GLY A 276 5.61 2.93 25.07
CA GLY A 276 6.40 1.72 25.28
C GLY A 276 7.50 1.51 24.22
N SER A 277 7.93 0.27 24.02
CA SER A 277 9.10 -0.06 23.21
C SER A 277 8.72 -0.43 21.77
N THR A 278 8.05 0.50 21.07
CA THR A 278 7.69 0.32 19.65
C THR A 278 8.92 0.36 18.75
N GLN A 279 8.99 -0.56 17.79
CA GLN A 279 10.02 -0.55 16.74
C GLN A 279 9.41 -0.03 15.43
N THR A 280 9.89 1.10 14.95
CA THR A 280 9.52 1.68 13.65
C THR A 280 10.71 1.57 12.70
N ILE A 281 10.56 0.78 11.64
CA ILE A 281 11.68 0.36 10.78
C ILE A 281 11.34 0.63 9.31
N ALA A 282 12.26 1.27 8.58
CA ALA A 282 12.15 1.43 7.12
C ALA A 282 10.84 2.09 6.63
N CYS A 283 10.23 2.94 7.46
CA CYS A 283 8.99 3.62 7.10
C CYS A 283 9.26 4.96 6.41
N THR A 284 8.39 5.35 5.49
CA THR A 284 8.56 6.58 4.70
C THR A 284 7.30 7.45 4.70
N ASN A 285 7.47 8.74 4.94
CA ASN A 285 6.44 9.74 4.73
C ASN A 285 6.77 10.64 3.54
N THR A 286 5.75 10.97 2.75
CA THR A 286 5.76 11.96 1.66
C THR A 286 4.61 12.95 1.76
N GLY A 287 3.58 12.64 2.56
CA GLY A 287 2.43 13.51 2.77
C GLY A 287 2.72 14.67 3.73
N ASN A 288 1.86 15.69 3.70
CA ASN A 288 1.97 16.83 4.60
C ASN A 288 1.40 16.49 5.98
N ILE A 289 2.12 16.88 7.03
CA ILE A 289 1.75 16.61 8.42
C ILE A 289 1.58 17.93 9.16
N THR A 290 0.41 18.12 9.78
CA THR A 290 0.10 19.29 10.60
C THR A 290 -0.33 18.89 12.00
N GLY A 291 0.44 19.26 13.01
CA GLY A 291 0.02 19.28 14.42
C GLY A 291 -0.55 20.66 14.74
N VAL A 292 -1.81 20.74 15.14
CA VAL A 292 -2.50 22.03 15.34
C VAL A 292 -2.06 22.72 16.63
N ASP A 293 -1.71 21.95 17.67
CA ASP A 293 -1.43 22.47 19.01
C ASP A 293 -0.05 22.07 19.53
N GLU A 294 0.25 20.76 19.61
CA GLU A 294 1.47 20.28 20.27
C GLU A 294 2.54 19.85 19.26
N ALA A 295 2.49 18.62 18.75
CA ALA A 295 3.62 18.00 18.07
C ALA A 295 3.28 17.50 16.66
N ALA A 296 4.24 17.63 15.75
CA ALA A 296 4.18 16.98 14.44
C ALA A 296 5.52 16.34 14.07
N GLY A 297 5.48 15.15 13.47
CA GLY A 297 6.67 14.58 12.87
C GLY A 297 6.42 13.79 11.59
N GLY A 298 7.45 13.72 10.73
CA GLY A 298 7.33 13.01 9.47
C GLY A 298 6.96 11.54 9.62
N ILE A 299 7.48 10.85 10.63
CA ILE A 299 7.15 9.45 10.94
C ILE A 299 6.23 9.38 12.16
N GLY A 300 6.59 10.08 13.24
CA GLY A 300 5.90 10.03 14.51
C GLY A 300 5.58 11.40 15.10
N GLY A 301 4.41 11.58 15.67
CA GLY A 301 4.08 12.84 16.37
C GLY A 301 4.81 12.94 17.71
N TYR A 302 4.49 12.04 18.63
CA TYR A 302 5.02 12.03 20.00
C TYR A 302 5.32 10.60 20.46
N ASP A 303 6.53 10.35 20.93
CA ASP A 303 6.94 9.07 21.52
C ASP A 303 7.18 9.20 23.02
N TYR A 304 6.41 8.45 23.82
CA TYR A 304 6.51 8.37 25.28
C TYR A 304 7.34 7.16 25.76
N GLY A 305 8.08 6.50 24.88
CA GLY A 305 8.70 5.22 25.23
C GLY A 305 10.11 5.01 24.72
N THR A 306 10.73 3.95 25.23
CA THR A 306 12.09 3.50 24.91
C THR A 306 12.19 2.81 23.55
N GLY A 307 11.41 3.27 22.58
CA GLY A 307 11.31 2.68 21.24
C GLY A 307 12.55 2.90 20.38
N VAL A 308 12.48 2.35 19.17
CA VAL A 308 13.52 2.50 18.14
C VAL A 308 12.86 3.02 16.87
N ILE A 309 13.40 4.11 16.33
CA ILE A 309 13.07 4.60 14.98
C ILE A 309 14.33 4.47 14.13
N THR A 310 14.30 3.59 13.13
CA THR A 310 15.48 3.34 12.30
C THR A 310 15.16 3.18 10.82
N LYS A 311 16.08 3.63 9.97
CA LYS A 311 15.96 3.56 8.50
C LYS A 311 14.72 4.29 7.95
N CYS A 312 14.15 5.21 8.72
CA CYS A 312 12.93 5.92 8.34
C CYS A 312 13.24 7.24 7.65
N ALA A 313 12.32 7.71 6.80
CA ALA A 313 12.53 8.93 6.03
C ALA A 313 11.28 9.79 5.92
N ASN A 314 11.45 11.11 6.05
CA ASN A 314 10.51 12.07 5.51
C ASN A 314 11.03 12.61 4.18
N LYS A 315 10.41 12.18 3.09
CA LYS A 315 10.74 12.53 1.72
C LYS A 315 9.81 13.64 1.25
N GLN A 316 10.26 14.89 1.35
CA GLN A 316 9.54 16.09 0.84
C GLN A 316 8.23 16.47 1.56
N GLY A 317 7.69 15.62 2.45
CA GLY A 317 6.49 15.95 3.22
C GLY A 317 6.69 17.19 4.11
N ASN A 318 5.80 18.19 4.00
CA ASN A 318 5.90 19.40 4.81
C ASN A 318 5.37 19.14 6.22
N ILE A 319 6.19 19.42 7.24
CA ILE A 319 5.86 19.22 8.65
C ILE A 319 5.63 20.59 9.30
N LYS A 320 4.42 20.78 9.85
CA LYS A 320 4.03 21.98 10.58
C LYS A 320 3.52 21.61 11.97
N ALA A 321 3.99 22.29 13.00
CA ALA A 321 3.44 22.19 14.35
C ALA A 321 3.35 23.57 14.99
N VAL A 322 2.50 23.72 16.01
CA VAL A 322 2.55 24.91 16.87
C VAL A 322 3.69 24.79 17.88
N SER A 323 3.75 23.74 18.70
CA SER A 323 4.84 23.57 19.66
C SER A 323 6.09 22.95 19.03
N THR A 324 6.13 21.64 18.79
CA THR A 324 7.36 20.95 18.35
C THR A 324 7.19 20.24 17.00
N ALA A 325 8.05 20.56 16.05
CA ALA A 325 8.07 19.94 14.73
C ALA A 325 9.39 19.21 14.51
N GLY A 326 9.33 17.94 14.08
CA GLY A 326 10.50 17.15 13.76
C GLY A 326 10.42 16.51 12.38
N GLY A 327 11.51 16.53 11.62
CA GLY A 327 11.51 15.88 10.31
C GLY A 327 11.20 14.38 10.37
N ILE A 328 11.54 13.70 11.47
CA ILE A 328 11.20 12.29 11.73
C ILE A 328 10.21 12.17 12.89
N VAL A 329 10.50 12.78 14.04
CA VAL A 329 9.64 12.71 15.21
C VAL A 329 9.49 14.06 15.89
N GLY A 330 8.26 14.48 16.22
CA GLY A 330 8.00 15.77 16.85
C GLY A 330 8.61 15.85 18.26
N TYR A 331 8.29 14.87 19.10
CA TYR A 331 8.88 14.71 20.43
C TYR A 331 9.28 13.26 20.69
N ALA A 332 10.46 13.04 21.28
CA ALA A 332 10.96 11.71 21.60
C ALA A 332 11.45 11.63 23.06
N GLN A 333 10.93 10.67 23.82
CA GLN A 333 11.33 10.38 25.20
C GLN A 333 12.07 9.05 25.30
N TYR A 334 13.38 9.05 25.57
CA TYR A 334 14.23 7.83 25.62
C TYR A 334 14.31 7.02 24.31
N THR A 335 13.82 7.55 23.19
CA THR A 335 13.82 6.87 21.90
C THR A 335 15.20 6.86 21.26
N GLN A 336 15.55 5.75 20.62
CA GLN A 336 16.75 5.66 19.78
C GLN A 336 16.40 5.98 18.32
N ILE A 337 16.99 7.04 17.77
CA ILE A 337 16.77 7.44 16.37
C ILE A 337 18.06 7.29 15.59
N SER A 338 18.07 6.40 14.59
CA SER A 338 19.27 6.07 13.83
C SER A 338 18.99 5.87 12.34
N ARG A 339 19.95 6.23 11.47
CA ARG A 339 19.83 6.03 10.00
C ARG A 339 18.54 6.62 9.40
N CYS A 340 18.06 7.72 9.99
CA CYS A 340 16.88 8.42 9.50
C CYS A 340 17.27 9.74 8.83
N TYR A 341 16.47 10.20 7.88
CA TYR A 341 16.70 11.48 7.22
C TYR A 341 15.41 12.20 6.84
N ASN A 342 15.50 13.51 6.77
CA ASN A 342 14.43 14.40 6.34
C ASN A 342 14.90 15.23 5.15
N THR A 343 14.02 15.39 4.16
CA THR A 343 14.20 16.29 3.02
C THR A 343 13.02 17.25 2.84
N GLY A 344 11.97 17.12 3.66
CA GLY A 344 10.84 18.05 3.69
C GLY A 344 11.12 19.27 4.57
N SER A 345 10.32 20.33 4.40
CA SER A 345 10.35 21.48 5.28
C SER A 345 9.80 21.14 6.66
N VAL A 346 10.39 21.71 7.70
CA VAL A 346 9.96 21.54 9.09
C VAL A 346 9.78 22.91 9.70
N THR A 347 8.56 23.22 10.15
CA THR A 347 8.21 24.54 10.71
C THR A 347 7.49 24.36 12.04
N ALA A 348 7.97 25.05 13.08
CA ALA A 348 7.29 25.21 14.35
C ALA A 348 7.05 26.70 14.61
N SER A 349 5.85 27.11 15.03
CA SER A 349 5.54 28.53 15.25
C SER A 349 5.73 29.00 16.70
N GLY A 350 5.76 28.08 17.67
CA GLY A 350 5.77 28.40 19.10
C GLY A 350 6.95 27.85 19.90
N SER A 351 7.63 26.80 19.42
CA SER A 351 8.80 26.24 20.13
C SER A 351 9.87 25.74 19.14
N CYS A 352 10.15 24.43 19.08
CA CYS A 352 11.33 23.89 18.39
C CYS A 352 10.99 23.23 17.05
N ALA A 353 11.76 23.57 16.00
CA ALA A 353 11.78 22.85 14.73
C ALA A 353 13.14 22.14 14.55
N GLY A 354 13.13 20.82 14.41
CA GLY A 354 14.34 20.02 14.25
C GLY A 354 14.32 19.17 12.99
N GLY A 355 15.46 19.09 12.30
CA GLY A 355 15.58 18.32 11.05
C GLY A 355 15.30 16.82 11.22
N ILE A 356 15.51 16.25 12.41
CA ILE A 356 15.18 14.85 12.74
C ILE A 356 14.19 14.80 13.90
N CYS A 357 14.54 15.37 15.03
CA CYS A 357 13.71 15.39 16.23
C CYS A 357 13.43 16.85 16.63
N GLY A 358 12.16 17.19 16.88
CA GLY A 358 11.78 18.55 17.32
C GLY A 358 12.21 18.82 18.76
N SER A 359 11.96 17.87 19.67
CA SER A 359 12.41 17.93 21.05
C SER A 359 12.72 16.53 21.58
N ALA A 360 13.83 16.39 22.30
CA ALA A 360 14.29 15.13 22.85
C ALA A 360 14.44 15.22 24.37
N ASN A 361 13.88 14.28 25.11
CA ASN A 361 14.15 14.10 26.53
C ASN A 361 14.88 12.76 26.74
N PHE A 362 16.17 12.84 27.09
CA PHE A 362 17.10 11.70 27.23
C PHE A 362 17.21 10.78 25.99
N SER A 363 16.89 11.28 24.80
CA SER A 363 16.95 10.51 23.55
C SER A 363 18.28 10.70 22.82
N LYS A 364 18.78 9.65 22.13
CA LYS A 364 20.00 9.71 21.30
C LYS A 364 19.60 9.79 19.82
N SER A 365 19.98 10.88 19.13
CA SER A 365 19.81 11.01 17.68
C SER A 365 21.16 11.05 16.97
N GLN A 366 21.36 10.20 15.96
CA GLN A 366 22.53 10.24 15.08
C GLN A 366 22.10 10.66 13.67
N GLN A 367 22.54 11.84 13.25
CA GLN A 367 22.23 12.40 11.94
C GLN A 367 23.15 11.75 10.88
N SER A 368 22.56 11.26 9.78
CA SER A 368 23.32 10.96 8.57
C SER A 368 23.51 12.26 7.79
N PRO A 369 24.65 12.51 7.10
CA PRO A 369 24.93 13.80 6.48
C PRO A 369 23.90 14.13 5.40
N SER A 370 22.92 14.98 5.73
CA SER A 370 21.98 15.56 4.77
C SER A 370 22.57 16.87 4.26
N LYS A 371 22.89 16.95 2.96
CA LYS A 371 23.12 18.22 2.28
C LYS A 371 21.83 19.05 2.35
N ILE A 372 21.77 20.02 3.26
CA ILE A 372 20.76 21.07 3.26
C ILE A 372 21.48 22.36 2.91
N ALA A 373 21.22 22.86 1.70
CA ALA A 373 21.53 24.23 1.34
C ALA A 373 20.52 25.13 2.07
N THR A 374 20.98 25.83 3.10
CA THR A 374 20.26 26.94 3.70
C THR A 374 20.25 28.10 2.69
N ILE A 375 19.07 28.43 2.16
CA ILE A 375 18.83 29.73 1.50
C ILE A 375 18.42 30.71 2.62
N PRO A 376 19.18 31.79 2.87
CA PRO A 376 18.72 32.85 3.75
C PRO A 376 17.58 33.60 3.05
N ALA A 377 16.46 33.80 3.74
CA ALA A 377 15.41 34.72 3.32
C ALA A 377 15.88 36.18 3.51
N PRO A 378 15.39 37.13 2.68
CA PRO A 378 15.96 38.48 2.49
C PRO A 378 15.87 39.41 3.70
#